data_AF-A0A257APB0-F1
#
_entry.id   AF-A0A257APB0-F1
#
_cell.length_a   1.000
_cell.length_b   1.000
_cell.length_c   1.000
_cell.angle_alpha   90.00
_cell.angle_beta   90.00
_cell.angle_gamma   90.00
#
_symmetry.space_group_name_H-M   'P 1'
#
loop_
_entity.id
_entity.type
_entity.pdbx_description
1 polymer ?
#
loop_
_entity_poly.entity_id
_entity_poly.type
_entity_poly.pdbx_seq_one_letter_code
_entity_poly.pdbx_strand_id
1 'polypeptide(L)'
;MVIALILIAVISAVVVALLIYFISVYNRLYRLRNSASATLGQVRVALKKRLDMIEQLLGAVKSYAEFERETFEKITSLRAAVSRESAGDLSDVDRESRSILRGIMAVAESYPELKTSETVSKLMESIRGIEDEIARHRYTYNNIVQ
;
A
#
# COMPACT_ATOMS: atom_id res chain seq x y z
N MET A 1 32.00 40.30 -38.63
CA MET A 1 32.55 39.57 -37.46
C MET A 1 31.65 39.68 -36.24
N VAL A 2 31.52 40.84 -35.58
CA VAL A 2 30.78 41.01 -34.30
C VAL A 2 29.37 40.39 -34.28
N ILE A 3 28.54 40.65 -35.30
CA ILE A 3 27.17 40.10 -35.38
C ILE A 3 27.15 38.56 -35.35
N ALA A 4 28.13 37.89 -35.98
CA ALA A 4 28.21 36.43 -35.95
C ALA A 4 28.59 35.89 -34.57
N LEU A 5 29.46 36.59 -33.82
CA LEU A 5 29.79 36.24 -32.43
C LEU A 5 28.57 36.40 -31.51
N ILE A 6 27.77 37.46 -31.72
CA ILE A 6 26.51 37.66 -30.98
C ILE A 6 25.51 36.53 -31.29
N LEU A 7 25.33 36.17 -32.58
CA LEU A 7 24.46 35.05 -32.97
C LEU A 7 24.91 33.72 -32.35
N ILE A 8 26.21 33.42 -32.37
CA ILE A 8 26.77 32.20 -31.74
C ILE A 8 26.52 32.21 -30.22
N ALA A 9 26.71 33.36 -29.55
CA ALA A 9 26.47 33.50 -28.11
C ALA A 9 24.98 33.37 -27.73
N VAL A 10 24.07 33.88 -28.55
CA VAL A 10 22.62 33.70 -28.36
C VAL A 10 22.22 32.24 -28.58
N ILE A 11 22.73 31.59 -29.62
CA ILE A 11 22.46 30.17 -29.90
C ILE A 11 22.99 29.28 -28.77
N SER A 12 24.21 29.51 -28.28
CA SER A 12 24.78 28.72 -27.18
C SER A 12 24.03 28.94 -25.86
N ALA A 13 23.61 30.17 -25.55
CA ALA A 13 22.77 30.48 -24.39
C ALA A 13 21.41 29.76 -24.46
N VAL A 14 20.76 29.73 -25.62
CA VAL A 14 19.51 28.99 -25.85
C VAL A 14 19.71 27.48 -25.67
N VAL A 15 20.79 26.90 -26.22
CA VAL A 15 21.11 25.47 -26.04
C VAL A 15 21.35 25.14 -24.56
N VAL A 16 22.10 25.97 -23.82
CA VAL A 16 22.33 25.78 -22.38
C VAL A 16 21.01 25.87 -21.59
N ALA A 17 20.14 26.83 -21.91
CA ALA A 17 18.83 26.96 -21.26
C ALA A 17 17.93 25.72 -21.50
N LEU A 18 17.91 25.20 -22.73
CA LEU A 18 17.17 23.97 -23.08
C LEU A 18 17.71 22.73 -22.34
N LEU A 19 19.04 22.60 -22.22
CA LEU A 19 19.67 21.50 -21.46
C LEU A 19 19.30 21.56 -19.98
N ILE A 20 19.39 22.74 -19.35
CA ILE A 20 19.01 22.95 -17.95
C ILE A 20 17.52 22.63 -17.73
N TYR A 21 16.65 23.08 -18.64
CA TYR A 21 15.22 22.77 -18.61
C TYR A 21 14.96 21.25 -18.67
N PHE A 22 15.57 20.55 -19.62
CA PHE A 22 15.38 19.10 -19.80
C PHE A 22 15.88 18.31 -18.57
N ILE A 23 17.05 18.66 -18.02
CA ILE A 23 17.60 18.06 -16.80
C ILE A 23 16.66 18.31 -15.60
N SER A 24 16.09 19.51 -15.47
CA SER A 24 15.15 19.84 -14.41
C SER A 24 13.87 19.01 -14.47
N VAL A 25 13.28 18.88 -15.67
CA VAL A 25 12.08 18.05 -15.92
C VAL A 25 12.37 16.57 -15.66
N TYR A 26 13.46 16.03 -16.18
CA TYR A 26 13.87 14.63 -15.95
C TYR A 26 14.07 14.34 -14.45
N ASN A 27 14.77 15.22 -13.74
CA ASN A 27 15.00 15.09 -12.30
C ASN A 27 13.71 15.25 -11.48
N ARG A 28 12.67 15.93 -11.98
CA ARG A 28 11.34 15.97 -11.35
C ARG A 28 10.60 14.65 -11.56
N LEU A 29 10.54 14.14 -12.79
CA LEU A 29 9.88 12.88 -13.14
C LEU A 29 10.51 11.68 -12.42
N TYR A 30 11.84 11.61 -12.36
CA TYR A 30 12.56 10.54 -11.65
C TYR A 30 12.26 10.54 -10.13
N ARG A 31 12.18 11.74 -9.51
CA ARG A 31 11.77 11.86 -8.11
C ARG A 31 10.32 11.42 -7.88
N LEU A 32 9.37 11.83 -8.72
CA LEU A 32 7.97 11.39 -8.63
C LEU A 32 7.83 9.86 -8.75
N ARG A 33 8.50 9.25 -9.73
CA ARG A 33 8.53 7.77 -9.89
C ARG A 33 9.05 7.07 -8.63
N ASN A 34 10.14 7.56 -8.05
CA ASN A 34 10.73 6.94 -6.86
C ASN A 34 9.85 7.12 -5.62
N SER A 35 9.23 8.30 -5.45
CA SER A 35 8.25 8.54 -4.38
C SER A 35 7.03 7.62 -4.51
N ALA A 36 6.45 7.49 -5.71
CA ALA A 36 5.31 6.59 -5.94
C ALA A 36 5.65 5.12 -5.62
N SER A 37 6.83 4.65 -6.06
CA SER A 37 7.33 3.31 -5.74
C SER A 37 7.52 3.10 -4.24
N ALA A 38 8.12 4.08 -3.55
CA ALA A 38 8.33 4.02 -2.10
C ALA A 38 7.00 3.98 -1.32
N THR A 39 6.02 4.82 -1.67
CA THR A 39 4.70 4.82 -1.03
C THR A 39 3.92 3.54 -1.31
N LEU A 40 4.00 2.98 -2.52
CA LEU A 40 3.41 1.68 -2.84
C LEU A 40 4.08 0.54 -2.05
N GLY A 41 5.38 0.64 -1.78
CA GLY A 41 6.11 -0.20 -0.82
C GLY A 41 5.54 -0.13 0.60
N GLN A 42 5.13 1.06 1.07
CA GLN A 42 4.47 1.21 2.38
C GLN A 42 3.07 0.59 2.40
N VAL A 43 2.27 0.72 1.33
CA VAL A 43 0.99 0.01 1.18
C VAL A 43 1.19 -1.51 1.27
N ARG A 44 2.22 -2.04 0.59
CA ARG A 44 2.60 -3.46 0.63
C ARG A 44 2.96 -3.92 2.06
N VAL A 45 3.77 -3.15 2.78
CA VAL A 45 4.13 -3.45 4.19
C VAL A 45 2.89 -3.43 5.09
N ALA A 46 2.02 -2.42 4.96
CA ALA A 46 0.81 -2.31 5.77
C ALA A 46 -0.20 -3.44 5.49
N LEU A 47 -0.39 -3.84 4.22
CA LEU A 47 -1.20 -5.01 3.87
C LEU A 47 -0.63 -6.31 4.45
N LYS A 48 0.70 -6.47 4.47
CA LYS A 48 1.34 -7.62 5.13
C LYS A 48 1.05 -7.64 6.64
N LYS A 49 1.28 -6.53 7.35
CA LYS A 49 0.90 -6.38 8.78
C LYS A 49 -0.56 -6.78 9.01
N ARG A 50 -1.48 -6.31 8.15
CA ARG A 50 -2.93 -6.58 8.29
C ARG A 50 -3.25 -8.07 8.15
N LEU A 51 -2.63 -8.78 7.20
CA LEU A 51 -2.77 -10.23 7.04
C LEU A 51 -2.16 -11.00 8.22
N ASP A 52 -0.99 -10.59 8.70
CA ASP A 52 -0.34 -11.19 9.86
C ASP A 52 -1.22 -11.04 11.13
N MET A 53 -1.89 -9.90 11.32
CA MET A 53 -2.87 -9.70 12.41
C MET A 53 -4.18 -10.48 12.20
N ILE A 54 -4.68 -10.61 10.96
CA ILE A 54 -5.84 -11.45 10.64
C ILE A 54 -5.57 -12.92 11.00
N GLU A 55 -4.36 -13.42 10.73
CA GLU A 55 -3.95 -14.79 11.06
C GLU A 55 -3.92 -15.03 12.58
N GLN A 56 -3.41 -14.07 13.36
CA GLN A 56 -3.44 -14.11 14.83
C GLN A 56 -4.86 -14.05 15.39
N LEU A 57 -5.71 -13.18 14.82
CA LEU A 57 -7.13 -13.07 15.18
C LEU A 57 -7.90 -14.36 14.87
N LEU A 58 -7.65 -14.97 13.71
CA LEU A 58 -8.23 -16.25 13.33
C LEU A 58 -7.84 -17.35 14.33
N GLY A 59 -6.57 -17.39 14.76
CA GLY A 59 -6.10 -18.27 15.82
C GLY A 59 -6.79 -18.05 17.17
N ALA A 60 -7.02 -16.80 17.56
CA ALA A 60 -7.71 -16.45 18.81
C ALA A 60 -9.21 -16.80 18.82
N VAL A 61 -9.86 -16.80 17.64
CA VAL A 61 -11.30 -17.13 17.50
C VAL A 61 -11.54 -18.62 17.19
N LYS A 62 -10.53 -19.37 16.74
CA LYS A 62 -10.64 -20.79 16.32
C LYS A 62 -11.28 -21.74 17.35
N SER A 63 -11.20 -21.44 18.64
CA SER A 63 -11.85 -22.24 19.70
C SER A 63 -13.37 -22.06 19.77
N TYR A 64 -13.92 -21.05 19.11
CA TYR A 64 -15.34 -20.66 19.15
C TYR A 64 -16.04 -20.87 17.80
N ALA A 65 -15.31 -20.89 16.70
CA ALA A 65 -15.82 -21.23 15.37
C ALA A 65 -14.80 -22.03 14.55
N GLU A 66 -15.29 -23.07 13.87
CA GLU A 66 -14.50 -23.83 12.89
C GLU A 66 -14.28 -23.01 11.62
N PHE A 67 -13.18 -22.26 11.58
CA PHE A 67 -12.70 -21.68 10.33
C PHE A 67 -12.08 -22.76 9.44
N GLU A 68 -12.67 -22.95 8.28
CA GLU A 68 -12.27 -23.96 7.30
C GLU A 68 -10.81 -23.82 6.84
N ARG A 69 -10.24 -24.95 6.39
CA ARG A 69 -8.89 -25.02 5.82
C ARG A 69 -8.68 -24.01 4.67
N GLU A 70 -9.72 -23.76 3.87
CA GLU A 70 -9.71 -22.76 2.80
C GLU A 70 -9.40 -21.34 3.31
N THR A 71 -9.88 -20.96 4.50
CA THR A 71 -9.61 -19.61 5.05
C THR A 71 -8.12 -19.42 5.35
N PHE A 72 -7.45 -20.44 5.91
CA PHE A 72 -6.01 -20.43 6.15
C PHE A 72 -5.19 -20.46 4.84
N GLU A 73 -5.60 -21.26 3.86
CA GLU A 73 -4.99 -21.27 2.52
C GLU A 73 -5.17 -19.93 1.80
N LYS A 74 -6.33 -19.28 1.95
CA LYS A 74 -6.62 -17.97 1.39
C LYS A 74 -5.75 -16.88 2.03
N ILE A 75 -5.61 -16.83 3.36
CA ILE A 75 -4.67 -15.92 4.02
C ILE A 75 -3.24 -16.15 3.52
N THR A 76 -2.82 -17.41 3.41
CA THR A 76 -1.49 -17.78 2.92
C THR A 76 -1.26 -17.30 1.47
N SER A 77 -2.23 -17.49 0.58
CA SER A 77 -2.14 -17.04 -0.81
C SER A 77 -2.13 -15.51 -0.94
N LEU A 78 -2.85 -14.80 -0.06
CA LEU A 78 -2.81 -13.33 0.03
C LEU A 78 -1.44 -12.84 0.54
N ARG A 79 -0.84 -13.48 1.55
CA ARG A 79 0.52 -13.13 2.05
C ARG A 79 1.58 -13.33 0.96
N ALA A 80 1.43 -14.35 0.12
CA ALA A 80 2.25 -14.54 -1.08
C ALA A 80 1.97 -13.46 -2.15
N ALA A 81 0.71 -13.12 -2.43
CA ALA A 81 0.33 -12.11 -3.41
C ALA A 81 0.83 -10.70 -3.06
N VAL A 82 0.84 -10.31 -1.77
CA VAL A 82 1.47 -9.05 -1.30
C VAL A 82 2.94 -8.96 -1.68
N SER A 83 3.63 -10.11 -1.73
CA SER A 83 5.05 -10.17 -2.07
C SER A 83 5.32 -10.05 -3.58
N ARG A 84 4.29 -10.06 -4.43
CA ARG A 84 4.42 -9.76 -5.87
C ARG A 84 4.56 -8.26 -6.10
N GLU A 85 5.27 -7.88 -7.16
CA GLU A 85 5.66 -6.49 -7.41
C GLU A 85 4.51 -5.62 -7.97
N SER A 86 3.48 -6.22 -8.57
CA SER A 86 2.41 -5.48 -9.26
C SER A 86 1.50 -4.67 -8.32
N ALA A 87 1.00 -3.55 -8.84
CA ALA A 87 0.06 -2.68 -8.12
C ALA A 87 -1.38 -3.27 -8.08
N GLY A 88 -1.76 -4.05 -9.11
CA GLY A 88 -3.08 -4.68 -9.20
C GLY A 88 -3.31 -5.69 -8.08
N ASP A 89 -2.32 -6.58 -7.86
CA ASP A 89 -2.32 -7.58 -6.78
C ASP A 89 -2.68 -6.98 -5.42
N LEU A 90 -2.11 -5.81 -5.08
CA LEU A 90 -2.33 -5.15 -3.80
C LEU A 90 -3.79 -4.68 -3.62
N SER A 91 -4.49 -4.30 -4.69
CA SER A 91 -5.88 -3.88 -4.62
C SER A 91 -6.85 -5.04 -4.38
N ASP A 92 -6.57 -6.21 -4.98
CA ASP A 92 -7.33 -7.42 -4.74
C ASP A 92 -7.03 -8.01 -3.36
N VAL A 93 -5.77 -7.98 -2.90
CA VAL A 93 -5.45 -8.32 -1.50
C VAL A 93 -6.21 -7.41 -0.54
N ASP A 94 -6.26 -6.10 -0.79
CA ASP A 94 -6.99 -5.16 0.06
C ASP A 94 -8.47 -5.58 0.19
N ARG A 95 -9.10 -5.85 -0.95
CA ARG A 95 -10.50 -6.28 -1.09
C ARG A 95 -10.79 -7.62 -0.41
N GLU A 96 -9.97 -8.64 -0.63
CA GLU A 96 -10.17 -9.99 -0.06
C GLU A 96 -9.90 -10.02 1.45
N SER A 97 -8.87 -9.33 1.95
CA SER A 97 -8.58 -9.23 3.40
C SER A 97 -9.77 -8.67 4.16
N ARG A 98 -10.42 -7.61 3.63
CA ARG A 98 -11.63 -7.01 4.23
C ARG A 98 -12.79 -7.99 4.24
N SER A 99 -12.86 -8.93 3.29
CA SER A 99 -13.90 -9.96 3.27
C SER A 99 -13.69 -11.01 4.35
N ILE A 100 -12.45 -11.45 4.56
CA ILE A 100 -12.09 -12.35 5.66
C ILE A 100 -12.40 -11.68 7.02
N LEU A 101 -12.04 -10.40 7.18
CA LEU A 101 -12.38 -9.63 8.38
C LEU A 101 -13.89 -9.55 8.64
N ARG A 102 -14.71 -9.27 7.63
CA ARG A 102 -16.18 -9.29 7.78
C ARG A 102 -16.70 -10.65 8.23
N GLY A 103 -16.14 -11.75 7.72
CA GLY A 103 -16.48 -13.10 8.17
C GLY A 103 -16.15 -13.33 9.65
N ILE A 104 -14.96 -12.93 10.09
CA ILE A 104 -14.56 -13.01 11.51
C ILE A 104 -15.45 -12.11 12.39
N MET A 105 -15.86 -10.94 11.89
CA MET A 105 -16.79 -10.05 12.63
C MET A 105 -18.19 -10.66 12.76
N ALA A 106 -18.73 -11.33 11.74
CA ALA A 106 -20.01 -12.03 11.83
C ALA A 106 -19.98 -13.21 12.83
N VAL A 107 -18.84 -13.91 12.92
CA VAL A 107 -18.58 -14.87 13.99
C VAL A 107 -18.56 -14.17 15.35
N ALA A 108 -17.77 -13.09 15.50
CA ALA A 108 -17.71 -12.31 16.73
C ALA A 108 -19.06 -11.70 17.13
N GLU A 109 -19.98 -11.47 16.18
CA GLU A 109 -21.35 -11.04 16.46
C GLU A 109 -22.21 -12.13 17.10
N SER A 110 -21.98 -13.39 16.71
CA SER A 110 -22.71 -14.59 17.14
C SER A 110 -22.27 -15.15 18.50
N TYR A 111 -21.02 -14.89 18.91
CA TYR A 111 -20.41 -15.37 20.16
C TYR A 111 -20.02 -14.17 21.05
N PRO A 112 -20.90 -13.72 21.98
CA PRO A 112 -20.69 -12.52 22.80
C PRO A 112 -19.38 -12.50 23.59
N GLU A 113 -18.89 -13.66 24.01
CA GLU A 113 -17.64 -13.85 24.75
C GLU A 113 -16.41 -13.39 23.96
N LEU A 114 -16.45 -13.46 22.62
CA LEU A 114 -15.42 -12.88 21.74
C LEU A 114 -15.39 -11.35 21.80
N LYS A 115 -16.56 -10.71 21.97
CA LYS A 115 -16.66 -9.24 22.13
C LYS A 115 -16.07 -8.78 23.45
N THR A 116 -16.12 -9.62 24.48
CA THR A 116 -15.49 -9.37 25.79
C THR A 116 -14.01 -9.80 25.86
N SER A 117 -13.49 -10.49 24.84
CA SER A 117 -12.09 -10.92 24.82
C SER A 117 -11.15 -9.73 24.57
N GLU A 118 -10.29 -9.45 25.55
CA GLU A 118 -9.30 -8.38 25.48
C GLU A 118 -8.32 -8.60 24.30
N THR A 119 -7.92 -9.85 24.06
CA THR A 119 -7.05 -10.24 22.94
C THR A 119 -7.70 -9.96 21.58
N VAL A 120 -8.96 -10.35 21.41
CA VAL A 120 -9.74 -10.08 20.18
C VAL A 120 -9.89 -8.57 19.99
N SER A 121 -10.22 -7.83 21.05
CA SER A 121 -10.38 -6.38 21.03
C SER A 121 -9.10 -5.65 20.61
N LYS A 122 -7.95 -6.01 21.20
CA LYS A 122 -6.62 -5.45 20.86
C LYS A 122 -6.19 -5.75 19.43
N LEU A 123 -6.47 -6.96 18.93
CA LEU A 123 -6.19 -7.33 17.53
C LEU A 123 -7.08 -6.53 16.57
N MET A 124 -8.37 -6.40 16.85
CA MET A 124 -9.31 -5.60 16.05
C MET A 124 -8.97 -4.10 16.04
N GLU A 125 -8.52 -3.55 17.17
CA GLU A 125 -7.99 -2.17 17.24
C GLU A 125 -6.71 -2.00 16.41
N SER A 126 -5.75 -2.92 16.54
CA SER A 126 -4.51 -2.94 15.75
C SER A 126 -4.80 -3.00 14.25
N ILE A 127 -5.77 -3.82 13.84
CA ILE A 127 -6.22 -3.94 12.45
C ILE A 127 -6.84 -2.63 11.94
N ARG A 128 -7.65 -1.92 12.75
CA ARG A 128 -8.18 -0.58 12.40
C ARG A 128 -7.05 0.44 12.20
N GLY A 129 -6.07 0.47 13.10
CA GLY A 129 -4.90 1.36 12.96
C GLY A 129 -4.10 1.11 11.67
N ILE A 130 -4.04 -0.15 11.21
CA ILE A 130 -3.42 -0.53 9.93
C ILE A 130 -4.32 -0.18 8.74
N GLU A 131 -5.66 -0.26 8.86
CA GLU A 131 -6.58 0.24 7.83
C GLU A 131 -6.40 1.74 7.58
N ASP A 132 -6.28 2.54 8.65
CA ASP A 132 -5.99 3.97 8.53
C ASP A 132 -4.58 4.24 7.97
N GLU A 133 -3.60 3.38 8.28
CA GLU A 133 -2.26 3.41 7.67
C GLU A 133 -2.33 3.19 6.15
N ILE A 134 -3.07 2.16 5.71
CA ILE A 134 -3.30 1.86 4.29
C ILE A 134 -4.02 3.02 3.60
N ALA A 135 -5.04 3.61 4.23
CA ALA A 135 -5.76 4.76 3.67
C ALA A 135 -4.84 5.98 3.46
N ARG A 136 -4.01 6.33 4.46
CA ARG A 136 -3.02 7.43 4.35
C ARG A 136 -1.99 7.17 3.25
N HIS A 137 -1.46 5.95 3.14
CA HIS A 137 -0.50 5.61 2.09
C HIS A 137 -1.15 5.62 0.69
N ARG A 138 -2.38 5.13 0.53
CA ARG A 138 -3.13 5.19 -0.73
C ARG A 138 -3.44 6.64 -1.16
N TYR A 139 -3.86 7.50 -0.24
CA TYR A 139 -4.04 8.93 -0.50
C TYR A 139 -2.72 9.59 -0.96
N THR A 140 -1.62 9.30 -0.26
CA THR A 140 -0.28 9.81 -0.61
C THR A 140 0.16 9.34 -1.99
N TYR A 141 -0.06 8.07 -2.33
CA TYR A 141 0.28 7.51 -3.64
C TYR A 141 -0.49 8.20 -4.77
N ASN A 142 -1.80 8.37 -4.61
CA ASN A 142 -2.65 9.05 -5.60
C ASN A 142 -2.14 10.48 -5.87
N ASN A 143 -1.79 11.23 -4.82
CA ASN A 143 -1.26 12.60 -4.93
C ASN A 143 0.13 12.71 -5.60
N ILE A 144 0.84 11.60 -5.81
CA ILE A 144 2.14 11.57 -6.52
C ILE A 144 1.96 11.18 -8.00
N VAL A 145 0.87 10.49 -8.34
CA VAL A 145 0.60 9.89 -9.66
C VAL A 145 -0.40 10.71 -10.49
N GLN A 146 -1.15 11.61 -9.84
CA GLN A 146 -2.10 12.56 -10.46
C GLN A 146 -1.40 13.76 -11.15
#